data_AF-A0A0P6IZP0-F1
#
_entry.id   AF-A0A0P6IZP0-F1
#
_cell.length_a   1.000
_cell.length_b   1.000
_cell.length_c   1.000
_cell.angle_alpha   90.00
_cell.angle_beta   90.00
_cell.angle_gamma   90.00
#
_symmetry.space_group_name_H-M   'P 1'
#
loop_
_entity.id
_entity.type
_entity.pdbx_description
1 polymer ?
#
loop_
_entity_poly.entity_id
_entity_poly.type
_entity_poly.pdbx_seq_one_letter_code
_entity_poly.pdbx_strand_id
1 'polypeptide(L)'
;MTCSGSKDVSHIMKFNGTNFPLWKLGLFVSLEELEVLSIVDGTSRIPDEVFRLIPHNNDQEAGDLELTNATEINLCKKKDVLARRILLSTIDPNLQNRANQ
;
A
#
# COMPACT_ATOMS: atom_id res chain seq x y z
N MET A 1 22.92 -1.59 -10.22
CA MET A 1 22.22 -1.69 -8.91
C MET A 1 21.93 -0.29 -8.43
N THR A 2 20.76 0.25 -8.75
CA THR A 2 20.32 1.55 -8.23
C THR A 2 19.72 1.29 -6.86
N CYS A 3 20.45 1.66 -5.82
CA CYS A 3 19.94 1.65 -4.45
C CYS A 3 18.67 2.51 -4.44
N SER A 4 17.53 1.83 -4.28
CA SER A 4 16.27 2.47 -3.95
C SER A 4 16.53 3.33 -2.72
N GLY A 5 16.30 4.64 -2.83
CA GLY A 5 16.38 5.56 -1.70
C GLY A 5 15.70 4.89 -0.52
N SER A 6 16.45 4.69 0.56
CA SER A 6 15.97 3.98 1.73
C SER A 6 14.65 4.63 2.14
N LYS A 7 13.55 3.88 2.05
CA LYS A 7 12.23 4.27 2.56
C LYS A 7 12.29 4.23 4.09
N ASP A 8 13.16 5.05 4.63
CA ASP A 8 13.60 5.00 6.00
C ASP A 8 12.77 5.95 6.84
N VAL A 9 11.88 5.36 7.63
CA VAL A 9 11.03 6.06 8.58
C VAL A 9 11.61 6.01 10.00
N SER A 10 12.91 5.70 10.13
CA SER A 10 13.65 5.71 11.41
C SER A 10 13.62 7.08 12.10
N HIS A 11 13.50 8.16 11.32
CA HIS A 11 13.42 9.53 11.80
C HIS A 11 12.07 9.85 12.48
N ILE A 12 11.03 9.05 12.26
CA ILE A 12 9.72 9.23 12.88
C ILE A 12 9.78 8.68 14.30
N MET A 13 9.43 9.51 15.28
CA MET A 13 9.29 9.06 16.66
C MET A 13 8.19 8.00 16.75
N LYS A 14 8.53 6.80 17.24
CA LYS A 14 7.56 5.71 17.36
C LYS A 14 6.39 6.09 18.25
N PHE A 15 5.19 5.66 17.88
CA PHE A 15 4.01 5.83 18.71
C PHE A 15 4.15 5.04 20.01
N ASN A 16 4.09 5.73 21.14
CA ASN A 16 4.28 5.18 22.49
C ASN A 16 3.03 5.30 23.37
N GLY A 17 1.87 5.62 22.78
CA GLY A 17 0.60 5.76 23.50
C GLY A 17 0.34 7.17 24.04
N THR A 18 1.35 8.05 24.13
CA THR A 18 1.19 9.42 24.66
C THR A 18 1.51 10.50 23.64
N ASN A 19 2.20 10.16 22.55
CA ASN A 19 2.69 11.10 21.54
C ASN A 19 1.84 11.15 20.25
N PHE A 20 0.55 10.81 20.31
CA PHE A 20 -0.29 10.64 19.12
C PHE A 20 -0.24 11.82 18.12
N PRO A 21 -0.37 13.10 18.53
CA PRO A 21 -0.37 14.21 17.56
C PRO A 21 0.93 14.34 16.77
N LEU A 22 2.08 14.23 17.45
CA LEU A 22 3.39 14.37 16.83
C LEU A 22 3.73 13.15 15.96
N TRP A 23 3.43 11.95 16.45
CA TRP A 23 3.60 10.72 15.67
C TRP A 23 2.75 10.76 14.39
N LYS A 24 1.47 11.16 14.50
CA LYS A 24 0.56 11.24 13.36
C LYS A 24 1.09 12.22 12.30
N LEU A 25 1.58 13.38 12.71
CA LEU A 25 2.16 14.36 11.80
C LEU A 25 3.36 13.78 11.05
N GLY A 26 4.33 13.20 11.75
CA GLY A 26 5.52 12.59 11.13
C GLY A 26 5.14 11.44 10.19
N LEU A 27 4.22 10.58 10.62
CA LEU A 27 3.69 9.49 9.80
C LEU A 27 3.06 10.02 8.50
N PHE A 28 2.21 11.04 8.58
CA PHE A 28 1.48 11.54 7.41
C PHE A 28 2.43 12.17 6.39
N VAL A 29 3.40 12.96 6.85
CA VAL A 29 4.44 13.52 5.97
C VAL A 29 5.18 12.42 5.22
N SER A 30 5.62 11.36 5.89
CA SER A 30 6.32 10.26 5.20
C SER A 30 5.42 9.43 4.29
N LEU A 31 4.12 9.30 4.59
CA LEU A 31 3.16 8.65 3.70
C LEU A 31 2.89 9.49 2.44
N GLU A 32 2.90 10.82 2.55
CA GLU A 32 2.79 11.75 1.41
C GLU A 32 4.04 11.68 0.52
N GLU A 33 5.23 11.75 1.12
CA GLU A 33 6.52 11.63 0.40
C GLU A 33 6.64 10.32 -0.39
N LEU A 34 6.00 9.25 0.08
CA LEU A 34 6.00 7.94 -0.55
C LEU A 34 4.77 7.68 -1.44
N GLU A 35 3.91 8.68 -1.62
CA GLU A 35 2.67 8.62 -2.43
C GLU A 35 1.73 7.46 -2.03
N VAL A 36 1.60 7.23 -0.74
CA VAL A 36 0.75 6.17 -0.18
C VAL A 36 -0.26 6.66 0.84
N LEU A 37 -0.28 7.96 1.18
CA LEU A 37 -1.28 8.52 2.10
C LEU A 37 -2.71 8.21 1.63
N SER A 38 -2.97 8.33 0.33
CA SER A 38 -4.29 8.09 -0.26
C SER A 38 -4.79 6.65 -0.06
N ILE A 39 -3.89 5.69 0.16
CA ILE A 39 -4.27 4.31 0.47
C ILE A 39 -4.65 4.18 1.94
N VAL A 40 -3.93 4.88 2.82
CA VAL A 40 -4.15 4.84 4.28
C VAL A 40 -5.43 5.56 4.67
N ASP A 41 -5.73 6.70 4.05
CA ASP A 41 -6.96 7.46 4.31
C ASP A 41 -8.19 6.92 3.56
N GLY A 42 -7.99 5.94 2.68
CA GLY A 42 -9.04 5.27 1.91
C GLY A 42 -9.57 6.06 0.72
N THR A 43 -8.94 7.18 0.34
CA THR A 43 -9.28 7.97 -0.85
C THR A 43 -8.91 7.26 -2.15
N SER A 44 -7.94 6.34 -2.11
CA SER A 44 -7.58 5.43 -3.19
C SER A 44 -7.94 4.00 -2.82
N ARG A 45 -8.51 3.27 -3.79
CA ARG A 45 -8.84 1.85 -3.66
C ARG A 45 -8.20 1.08 -4.81
N ILE A 46 -8.01 -0.22 -4.60
CA ILE A 46 -7.59 -1.13 -5.67
C ILE A 46 -8.67 -1.06 -6.77
N PRO A 47 -8.30 -0.83 -8.04
CA PRO A 47 -9.25 -0.77 -9.14
C PRO A 47 -9.85 -2.17 -9.39
N ASP A 48 -11.08 -2.19 -9.88
CA ASP A 48 -11.75 -3.41 -10.28
C ASP A 48 -11.03 -4.05 -11.48
N GLU A 49 -11.13 -5.37 -11.61
CA GLU A 49 -10.54 -6.12 -12.73
C GLU A 49 -11.25 -5.77 -14.04
N VAL A 50 -10.48 -5.34 -15.05
CA VAL A 50 -11.00 -5.00 -16.37
C VAL A 50 -10.61 -6.10 -17.34
N PHE A 51 -11.61 -6.81 -17.87
CA PHE A 51 -11.40 -7.89 -18.84
C PHE A 51 -11.74 -7.43 -20.26
N ARG A 52 -10.90 -7.82 -21.21
CA ARG A 52 -11.13 -7.67 -22.63
C ARG A 52 -11.31 -9.05 -23.26
N LEU A 53 -12.35 -9.19 -24.08
CA LEU A 53 -12.53 -10.38 -24.90
C LEU A 53 -11.55 -10.35 -26.09
N ILE A 54 -10.72 -11.37 -26.21
CA ILE A 54 -9.87 -11.63 -27.37
C ILE A 54 -10.60 -12.68 -28.23
N PRO A 55 -11.14 -12.29 -29.40
CA PRO A 55 -11.79 -13.25 -30.28
C PRO A 55 -10.76 -14.23 -30.85
N HIS A 56 -11.13 -15.50 -30.94
CA HIS A 56 -10.36 -16.49 -31.68
C HIS A 56 -10.53 -16.27 -33.19
N ASN A 57 -9.51 -16.65 -33.97
CA ASN A 57 -9.56 -16.52 -35.43
C ASN A 57 -10.58 -17.46 -36.09
N ASN A 58 -11.10 -18.44 -35.35
CA ASN A 58 -12.14 -19.36 -35.79
C ASN A 58 -13.46 -19.02 -35.10
N ASP A 59 -14.51 -18.74 -35.88
CA ASP A 59 -15.86 -18.36 -35.43
C ASP A 59 -16.60 -19.45 -34.61
N GLN A 60 -15.94 -20.56 -34.28
CA GLN A 60 -16.50 -21.70 -33.56
C GLN A 60 -16.15 -21.73 -32.07
N GLU A 61 -15.18 -20.91 -31.61
CA GLU A 61 -14.76 -20.86 -30.21
C GLU A 61 -15.08 -19.50 -29.58
N ALA A 62 -15.63 -19.54 -28.36
CA ALA A 62 -15.78 -18.32 -27.56
C ALA A 62 -14.39 -17.77 -27.23
N GLY A 63 -14.18 -16.48 -27.49
CA GLY A 63 -12.90 -15.80 -27.22
C GLY A 63 -12.46 -15.89 -25.75
N ASP A 64 -11.17 -15.63 -25.52
CA ASP A 64 -10.59 -15.64 -24.17
C ASP A 64 -10.74 -14.28 -23.49
N LEU A 65 -10.88 -14.27 -22.16
CA LEU A 65 -10.84 -13.05 -21.37
C LEU A 65 -9.40 -12.74 -20.94
N GLU A 66 -8.89 -11.59 -21.37
CA GLU A 66 -7.60 -11.05 -20.94
C GLU A 66 -7.80 -9.93 -19.91
N LEU A 67 -7.12 -10.03 -18.76
CA LEU A 67 -7.10 -8.97 -17.73
C LEU A 67 -6.18 -7.83 -18.18
N THR A 68 -6.74 -6.68 -18.53
CA THR A 68 -5.98 -5.58 -19.14
C THR A 68 -5.29 -4.65 -18.15
N ASN A 69 -5.78 -4.59 -16.90
CA ASN A 69 -5.24 -3.69 -15.87
C ASN A 69 -4.44 -4.42 -14.76
N ALA A 70 -3.96 -5.63 -15.03
CA ALA A 70 -3.19 -6.43 -14.06
C ALA A 70 -1.99 -5.65 -13.47
N THR A 71 -1.30 -4.85 -14.29
CA THR A 71 -0.16 -4.03 -13.87
C THR A 71 -0.53 -2.97 -12.84
N GLU A 72 -1.67 -2.29 -13.04
CA GLU A 72 -2.17 -1.25 -12.15
C GLU A 72 -2.61 -1.84 -10.80
N ILE A 73 -3.34 -2.96 -10.84
CA ILE A 73 -3.76 -3.71 -9.65
C ILE A 73 -2.51 -4.11 -8.83
N ASN A 74 -1.48 -4.64 -9.49
CA ASN A 74 -0.25 -5.03 -8.82
C ASN A 74 0.52 -3.84 -8.24
N LEU A 75 0.50 -2.68 -8.91
CA LEU A 75 1.09 -1.45 -8.38
C LEU A 75 0.37 -0.99 -7.11
N CYS A 76 -0.97 -0.97 -7.13
CA CYS A 76 -1.78 -0.60 -5.97
C CYS A 76 -1.52 -1.54 -4.78
N LYS A 77 -1.49 -2.86 -5.01
CA LYS A 77 -1.12 -3.87 -3.99
C LYS A 77 0.26 -3.63 -3.39
N LYS A 78 1.26 -3.26 -4.20
CA LYS A 78 2.61 -2.93 -3.70
C LYS A 78 2.61 -1.67 -2.83
N LYS A 79 1.85 -0.64 -3.23
CA LYS A 79 1.70 0.59 -2.45
C LYS A 79 0.97 0.34 -1.12
N ASP A 80 -0.06 -0.52 -1.11
CA ASP A 80 -0.74 -0.97 0.12
C ASP A 80 0.21 -1.69 1.10
N VAL A 81 0.99 -2.66 0.61
CA VAL A 81 1.99 -3.35 1.43
C VAL A 81 3.02 -2.37 2.01
N LEU A 82 3.42 -1.36 1.22
CA LEU A 82 4.34 -0.32 1.68
C LEU A 82 3.71 0.53 2.81
N ALA A 83 2.48 1.00 2.62
CA ALA A 83 1.76 1.77 3.62
C ALA A 83 1.65 1.01 4.96
N ARG A 84 1.26 -0.26 4.92
CA ARG A 84 1.17 -1.13 6.11
C ARG A 84 2.53 -1.34 6.77
N ARG A 85 3.61 -1.48 5.98
CA ARG A 85 4.97 -1.60 6.52
C ARG A 85 5.39 -0.35 7.30
N ILE A 86 5.11 0.84 6.77
CA ILE A 86 5.42 2.12 7.42
C ILE A 86 4.65 2.28 8.73
N LEU A 87 3.35 1.96 8.72
CA LEU A 87 2.52 1.96 9.92
C LEU A 87 3.11 1.03 10.99
N LEU A 88 3.46 -0.20 10.61
CA LEU A 88 4.04 -1.17 11.55
C LEU A 88 5.42 -0.75 12.08
N SER A 89 6.27 -0.11 11.28
CA SER A 89 7.61 0.30 11.74
C SER A 89 7.60 1.50 12.68
N THR A 90 6.52 2.27 12.70
CA THR A 90 6.39 3.51 13.47
C THR A 90 5.60 3.34 14.77
N ILE A 91 5.22 2.13 15.15
CA ILE A 91 4.56 1.84 16.43
C ILE A 91 5.56 1.16 17.39
N ASP A 92 5.54 1.52 18.67
CA ASP A 92 6.35 0.85 19.70
C ASP A 92 6.01 -0.65 19.77
N PRO A 93 6.98 -1.57 19.62
CA PRO A 93 6.75 -3.01 19.71
C PRO A 93 6.06 -3.46 21.01
N ASN A 94 6.26 -2.74 22.12
CA ASN A 94 5.61 -3.03 23.40
C ASN A 94 4.10 -2.75 23.37
N LEU A 95 3.64 -1.88 22.46
CA LEU A 95 2.22 -1.63 22.23
C LEU A 95 1.62 -2.56 21.17
N GLN A 96 2.43 -3.08 20.25
CA GLN A 96 1.98 -4.00 19.21
C GLN A 96 1.50 -5.35 19.77
N ASN A 97 2.05 -5.78 20.89
CA ASN A 97 1.82 -7.11 21.47
C ASN A 97 1.00 -7.11 22.76
N ARG A 98 0.48 -5.96 23.21
CA ARG A 98 -0.37 -5.88 24.42
C ARG A 98 -1.79 -6.35 24.10
N ALA A 99 -1.99 -7.67 24.07
CA ALA A 99 -3.27 -8.28 24.37
C ALA A 99 -3.36 -8.45 25.90
N ASN A 100 -4.18 -7.62 26.54
CA ASN A 100 -4.64 -7.69 27.95
C ASN A 100 -3.84 -8.62 28.89
N GLN A 101 -2.93 -8.04 29.68
CA GLN A 101 -2.50 -8.61 30.96
C GLN A 101 -3.49 -8.19 32.05
#